data_AF-A0A6P0UYP4-F1
#
_entry.id   AF-A0A6P0UYP4-F1
#
_cell.length_a   1.000
_cell.length_b   1.000
_cell.length_c   1.000
_cell.angle_alpha   90.00
_cell.angle_beta   90.00
_cell.angle_gamma   90.00
#
_symmetry.space_group_name_H-M   'P 1'
#
loop_
_entity.id
_entity.type
_entity.pdbx_description
1 polymer ?
#
loop_
_entity_poly.entity_id
_entity_poly.type
_entity_poly.pdbx_seq_one_letter_code
_entity_poly.pdbx_strand_id
1 'polypeptide(L)'
;MDQSLTEQTSPEPQTSEIKYGERQIAEGKLITFPNPRVGRRYKINITLPEFTCKCPFSGYPDFATIHITYVPDERVVELKAIKLYINSYRDRYISHEESVNQILDDFVEICEPLEVTIKGDFSPRGNVHTVIEVHYQKDAEQESNDS
;
A
#
# COMPACT_ATOMS: atom_id res chain seq x y z
N MET A 1 16.92 -65.59 10.05
CA MET A 1 17.30 -64.17 9.97
C MET A 1 17.15 -63.77 8.52
N ASP A 2 16.09 -63.08 8.13
CA ASP A 2 16.28 -61.89 7.30
C ASP A 2 15.03 -61.01 7.25
N GLN A 3 15.28 -59.75 7.62
CA GLN A 3 14.67 -58.48 7.26
C GLN A 3 13.14 -58.36 7.12
N SER A 4 12.55 -57.88 8.22
CA SER A 4 11.31 -57.10 8.24
C SER A 4 11.47 -55.81 7.43
N LEU A 5 10.61 -55.64 6.42
CA LEU A 5 10.41 -54.38 5.70
C LEU A 5 9.83 -53.34 6.66
N THR A 6 10.60 -52.30 6.97
CA THR A 6 10.11 -51.08 7.62
C THR A 6 9.50 -50.18 6.55
N GLU A 7 8.18 -50.05 6.55
CA GLU A 7 7.46 -49.01 5.81
C GLU A 7 7.92 -47.63 6.29
N GLN A 8 8.56 -46.89 5.40
CA GLN A 8 8.83 -45.47 5.60
C GLN A 8 7.53 -44.70 5.39
N THR A 9 6.88 -44.30 6.47
CA THR A 9 5.80 -43.31 6.42
C THR A 9 6.39 -41.97 5.98
N SER A 10 5.92 -41.49 4.82
CA SER A 10 6.24 -40.15 4.30
C SER A 10 5.59 -39.11 5.21
N PRO A 11 6.26 -38.00 5.58
CA PRO A 11 5.62 -36.97 6.38
C PRO A 11 4.51 -36.29 5.56
N GLU A 12 3.30 -36.27 6.11
CA GLU A 12 2.15 -35.55 5.55
C GLU A 12 2.48 -34.05 5.37
N PRO A 13 1.98 -33.40 4.30
CA PRO A 13 2.20 -31.97 4.09
C PRO A 13 1.55 -31.16 5.20
N GLN A 14 2.36 -30.48 6.01
CA GLN A 14 1.89 -29.55 7.02
C GLN A 14 1.24 -28.35 6.32
N THR A 15 -0.09 -28.28 6.33
CA THR A 15 -0.83 -27.05 6.02
C THR A 15 -0.40 -25.98 7.00
N SER A 16 0.46 -25.05 6.57
CA SER A 16 0.91 -23.95 7.43
C SER A 16 -0.27 -23.02 7.71
N GLU A 17 -0.65 -22.89 8.98
CA GLU A 17 -1.67 -21.94 9.41
C GLU A 17 -1.24 -20.51 9.04
N ILE A 18 -2.05 -19.80 8.25
CA ILE A 18 -1.76 -18.41 7.82
C ILE A 18 -1.69 -17.52 9.05
N LYS A 19 -0.61 -16.72 9.18
CA LYS A 19 -0.42 -15.86 10.35
C LYS A 19 -1.44 -14.72 10.37
N TYR A 20 -1.78 -14.22 11.57
CA TYR A 20 -2.81 -13.18 11.71
C TYR A 20 -2.54 -11.92 10.86
N GLY A 21 -1.26 -11.52 10.73
CA GLY A 21 -0.87 -10.34 9.95
C GLY A 21 -1.06 -10.55 8.45
N GLU A 22 -0.75 -11.74 7.95
CA GLU A 22 -0.94 -12.12 6.54
C GLU A 22 -2.44 -12.10 6.19
N ARG A 23 -3.30 -12.63 7.08
CA ARG A 23 -4.76 -12.54 6.92
C ARG A 23 -5.24 -11.09 6.87
N GLN A 24 -4.78 -10.24 7.79
CA GLN A 24 -5.17 -8.82 7.83
C GLN A 24 -4.72 -8.04 6.60
N ILE A 25 -3.57 -8.37 6.02
CA ILE A 25 -3.09 -7.74 4.78
C ILE A 25 -3.96 -8.19 3.60
N ALA A 26 -4.23 -9.49 3.49
CA ALA A 26 -5.04 -10.05 2.40
C ALA A 26 -6.49 -9.53 2.40
N GLU A 27 -7.06 -9.30 3.57
CA GLU A 27 -8.43 -8.76 3.74
C GLU A 27 -8.46 -7.23 3.82
N GLY A 28 -7.30 -6.59 3.93
CA GLY A 28 -7.15 -5.15 4.16
C GLY A 28 -7.67 -4.35 2.98
N LYS A 29 -8.55 -3.39 3.29
CA LYS A 29 -9.05 -2.40 2.32
C LYS A 29 -8.83 -1.01 2.89
N LEU A 30 -8.68 -0.03 2.02
CA LEU A 30 -8.70 1.37 2.43
C LEU A 30 -10.08 1.69 3.01
N ILE A 31 -10.08 2.37 4.15
CA ILE A 31 -11.29 2.87 4.78
C ILE A 31 -11.03 4.30 5.25
N THR A 32 -12.11 5.06 5.34
CA THR A 32 -12.10 6.44 5.78
C THR A 32 -13.08 6.66 6.90
N PHE A 33 -12.93 7.78 7.61
CA PHE A 33 -13.90 8.29 8.56
C PHE A 33 -14.19 9.78 8.30
N PRO A 34 -15.30 10.33 8.82
CA PRO A 34 -15.66 11.73 8.59
C PRO A 34 -14.58 12.70 9.08
N ASN A 35 -14.27 13.73 8.28
CA ASN A 35 -13.38 14.80 8.68
C ASN A 35 -14.00 15.56 9.88
N PRO A 36 -13.32 15.63 11.04
CA PRO A 36 -13.86 16.31 12.22
C PRO A 36 -13.92 17.85 12.08
N ARG A 37 -13.28 18.42 11.06
CA ARG A 37 -13.14 19.86 10.82
C ARG A 37 -13.34 20.21 9.34
N VAL A 38 -14.45 19.77 8.75
CA VAL A 38 -14.88 20.15 7.39
C VAL A 38 -14.84 21.68 7.23
N GLY A 39 -14.37 22.15 6.07
CA GLY A 39 -14.24 23.57 5.75
C GLY A 39 -12.95 24.25 6.27
N ARG A 40 -12.20 23.62 7.18
CA ARG A 40 -10.86 24.09 7.55
C ARG A 40 -9.80 23.31 6.77
N ARG A 41 -8.99 24.01 5.98
CA ARG A 41 -7.81 23.40 5.36
C ARG A 41 -6.75 23.09 6.43
N TYR A 42 -6.34 21.84 6.52
CA TYR A 42 -5.19 21.40 7.30
C TYR A 42 -4.50 20.24 6.58
N LYS A 43 -3.20 20.10 6.80
CA LYS A 43 -2.37 19.11 6.12
C LYS A 43 -2.09 17.93 7.05
N ILE A 44 -2.29 16.72 6.54
CA ILE A 44 -1.92 15.47 7.21
C ILE A 44 -0.69 14.93 6.50
N ASN A 45 0.33 14.55 7.27
CA ASN A 45 1.54 13.90 6.77
C ASN A 45 1.64 12.50 7.39
N ILE A 46 1.76 11.49 6.53
CA ILE A 46 1.90 10.09 6.93
C ILE A 46 3.20 9.56 6.33
N THR A 47 3.98 8.86 7.14
CA THR A 47 5.21 8.17 6.72
C THR A 47 5.03 6.67 6.94
N LEU A 48 5.22 5.90 5.88
CA LEU A 48 5.07 4.45 5.86
C LEU A 48 6.43 3.84 5.42
N PRO A 49 7.34 3.55 6.37
CA PRO A 49 8.72 3.17 6.08
C PRO A 49 8.89 1.71 5.65
N GLU A 50 7.82 0.91 5.68
CA GLU A 50 7.86 -0.54 5.47
C GLU A 50 7.27 -0.96 4.11
N PHE A 51 7.25 -0.07 3.11
CA PHE A 51 6.81 -0.46 1.76
C PHE A 51 7.82 -1.41 1.12
N THR A 52 7.31 -2.47 0.50
CA THR A 52 8.09 -3.37 -0.32
C THR A 52 7.23 -3.97 -1.42
N CYS A 53 7.84 -4.27 -2.56
CA CYS A 53 7.23 -4.98 -3.68
C CYS A 53 8.26 -5.85 -4.41
N LYS A 54 7.87 -6.54 -5.48
CA LYS A 54 8.77 -7.31 -6.34
C LYS A 54 8.98 -6.61 -7.67
N CYS A 55 10.23 -6.56 -8.11
CA CYS A 55 10.56 -6.10 -9.45
C CYS A 55 9.90 -6.99 -10.52
N PRO A 56 9.18 -6.43 -11.51
CA PRO A 56 8.54 -7.20 -12.57
C PRO A 56 9.51 -8.05 -13.40
N PHE A 57 10.76 -7.61 -13.54
CA PHE A 57 11.75 -8.27 -14.40
C PHE A 57 12.60 -9.30 -13.65
N SER A 58 13.14 -8.94 -12.48
CA SER A 58 14.07 -9.79 -11.74
C SER A 58 13.41 -10.58 -10.61
N GLY A 59 12.23 -10.17 -10.16
CA GLY A 59 11.57 -10.72 -8.96
C GLY A 59 12.26 -10.36 -7.64
N TYR A 60 13.34 -9.58 -7.65
CA TYR A 60 13.99 -9.13 -6.42
C TYR A 60 13.08 -8.19 -5.62
N PRO A 61 13.17 -8.21 -4.28
CA PRO A 61 12.42 -7.31 -3.43
C PRO A 61 12.96 -5.88 -3.54
N ASP A 62 12.05 -4.94 -3.77
CA ASP A 62 12.27 -3.50 -3.73
C ASP A 62 11.74 -2.97 -2.39
N PHE A 63 12.37 -1.93 -1.85
CA PHE A 63 11.99 -1.31 -0.57
C PHE A 63 11.89 0.20 -0.75
N ALA A 64 10.93 0.83 -0.09
CA ALA A 64 10.79 2.28 -0.11
C ALA A 64 10.20 2.81 1.20
N THR A 65 10.39 4.10 1.44
CA THR A 65 9.53 4.86 2.36
C THR A 65 8.48 5.58 1.53
N ILE A 66 7.20 5.33 1.81
CA ILE A 66 6.09 6.06 1.20
C ILE A 66 5.72 7.24 2.11
N HIS A 67 5.69 8.43 1.55
CA HIS A 67 5.18 9.63 2.19
C HIS A 67 3.86 10.02 1.53
N ILE A 68 2.84 10.25 2.36
CA ILE A 68 1.53 10.74 1.93
C ILE A 68 1.30 12.08 2.62
N THR A 69 1.18 13.14 1.81
CA THR A 69 0.87 14.48 2.30
C THR A 69 -0.42 14.93 1.64
N TYR A 70 -1.48 15.16 2.41
CA TYR A 70 -2.77 15.52 1.83
C TYR A 70 -3.56 16.51 2.68
N VAL A 71 -4.52 17.19 2.05
CA VAL A 71 -5.55 18.00 2.71
C VAL A 71 -6.88 17.28 2.52
N PRO A 72 -7.53 16.81 3.60
CA PRO A 72 -8.82 16.15 3.51
C PRO A 72 -9.92 17.11 3.10
N ASP A 73 -10.91 16.61 2.36
CA ASP A 73 -12.21 17.25 2.17
C ASP A 73 -13.20 16.74 3.24
N GLU A 74 -14.16 15.90 2.88
CA GLU A 74 -15.13 15.34 3.82
C GLU A 74 -14.62 14.13 4.60
N ARG A 75 -13.54 13.49 4.14
CA ARG A 75 -13.06 12.19 4.65
C ARG A 75 -11.58 12.23 5.04
N VAL A 76 -11.24 11.43 6.04
CA VAL A 76 -9.86 11.21 6.52
C VAL A 76 -9.56 9.71 6.46
N VAL A 77 -8.38 9.35 5.97
CA VAL A 77 -7.95 7.95 5.89
C VAL A 77 -7.73 7.37 7.28
N GLU A 78 -8.12 6.10 7.48
CA GLU A 78 -7.84 5.39 8.72
C GLU A 78 -6.42 4.78 8.69
N LEU A 79 -5.66 4.95 9.78
CA LEU A 79 -4.22 4.67 9.81
C LEU A 79 -3.87 3.17 9.74
N LYS A 80 -4.69 2.29 10.34
CA LYS A 80 -4.46 0.85 10.25
C LYS A 80 -4.75 0.36 8.83
N ALA A 81 -5.80 0.85 8.18
CA ALA A 81 -6.19 0.48 6.83
C ALA A 81 -5.13 0.89 5.80
N ILE A 82 -4.65 2.14 5.81
CA ILE A 82 -3.59 2.57 4.89
C ILE A 82 -2.29 1.78 5.10
N LYS A 83 -1.95 1.44 6.34
CA LYS A 83 -0.81 0.56 6.64
C LYS A 83 -0.99 -0.84 6.03
N LEU A 84 -2.15 -1.46 6.19
CA LEU A 84 -2.41 -2.80 5.65
C LEU A 84 -2.44 -2.79 4.11
N TYR A 85 -3.03 -1.75 3.52
CA TYR A 85 -3.03 -1.51 2.08
C TYR A 85 -1.60 -1.41 1.52
N ILE A 86 -0.74 -0.59 2.12
CA ILE A 86 0.68 -0.49 1.72
C ILE A 86 1.40 -1.82 1.88
N ASN A 87 1.16 -2.55 2.96
CA ASN A 87 1.76 -3.87 3.16
C ASN A 87 1.29 -4.93 2.15
N SER A 88 0.15 -4.72 1.49
CA SER A 88 -0.35 -5.62 0.43
C SER A 88 0.54 -5.63 -0.82
N TYR A 89 1.42 -4.65 -0.98
CA TYR A 89 2.37 -4.57 -2.10
C TYR A 89 3.49 -5.60 -2.03
N ARG A 90 3.73 -6.22 -0.86
CA ARG A 90 4.89 -7.08 -0.59
C ARG A 90 5.17 -8.11 -1.66
N ASP A 91 4.14 -8.81 -2.11
CA ASP A 91 4.28 -9.91 -3.06
C ASP A 91 3.86 -9.56 -4.49
N ARG A 92 3.54 -8.28 -4.74
CA ARG A 92 3.11 -7.78 -6.06
C ARG A 92 4.31 -7.51 -6.96
N TYR A 93 4.22 -7.98 -8.21
CA TYR A 93 5.18 -7.65 -9.27
C TYR A 93 4.77 -6.34 -9.93
N ILE A 94 5.45 -5.25 -9.59
CA ILE A 94 5.06 -3.88 -9.97
C ILE A 94 6.28 -2.96 -10.05
N SER A 95 6.34 -2.07 -11.04
CA SER A 95 7.43 -1.09 -11.13
C SER A 95 7.30 -0.03 -10.04
N HIS A 96 8.38 0.71 -9.80
CA HIS A 96 8.38 1.82 -8.84
C HIS A 96 7.35 2.88 -9.25
N GLU A 97 7.34 3.25 -10.53
CA GLU A 97 6.44 4.26 -11.12
C GLU A 97 4.97 3.87 -10.96
N GLU A 98 4.63 2.65 -11.36
CA GLU A 98 3.26 2.17 -11.28
C GLU A 98 2.79 2.07 -9.83
N SER A 99 3.65 1.59 -8.92
CA SER A 99 3.28 1.47 -7.51
C SER A 99 2.90 2.82 -6.88
N VAL A 100 3.62 3.90 -7.20
CA VAL A 100 3.34 5.24 -6.64
C VAL A 100 2.10 5.86 -7.28
N ASN A 101 1.87 5.68 -8.58
CA ASN A 101 0.65 6.15 -9.26
C ASN A 101 -0.58 5.40 -8.77
N GLN A 102 -0.53 4.08 -8.65
CA GLN A 102 -1.66 3.31 -8.16
C GLN A 102 -2.01 3.67 -6.70
N ILE A 103 -1.02 3.94 -5.84
CA ILE A 103 -1.29 4.44 -4.48
C ILE A 103 -2.02 5.78 -4.53
N LEU A 104 -1.68 6.68 -5.46
CA LEU A 104 -2.38 7.95 -5.64
C LEU A 104 -3.83 7.71 -6.06
N ASP A 105 -4.05 6.90 -7.11
CA ASP A 105 -5.37 6.65 -7.67
C ASP A 105 -6.33 6.06 -6.62
N ASP A 106 -5.90 4.98 -5.94
CA ASP A 106 -6.69 4.33 -4.90
C ASP A 106 -6.96 5.27 -3.71
N PHE A 107 -6.00 6.15 -3.37
CA PHE A 107 -6.16 7.13 -2.30
C PHE A 107 -7.16 8.21 -2.67
N VAL A 108 -7.10 8.74 -3.90
CA VAL A 108 -8.03 9.76 -4.40
C VAL A 108 -9.44 9.20 -4.47
N GLU A 109 -9.62 7.98 -4.98
CA GLU A 109 -10.92 7.32 -5.07
C GLU A 109 -11.63 7.21 -3.72
N ILE A 110 -10.91 6.82 -2.66
CA ILE A 110 -11.54 6.56 -1.36
C ILE A 110 -11.62 7.81 -0.47
N CYS A 111 -10.59 8.67 -0.50
CA CYS A 111 -10.48 9.82 0.40
C CYS A 111 -11.05 11.12 -0.19
N GLU A 112 -11.17 11.21 -1.51
CA GLU A 112 -11.62 12.41 -2.24
C GLU A 112 -10.96 13.70 -1.68
N PRO A 113 -9.62 13.76 -1.57
CA PRO A 113 -8.95 14.87 -0.90
C PRO A 113 -9.04 16.16 -1.74
N LEU A 114 -8.80 17.31 -1.11
CA LEU A 114 -8.67 18.58 -1.84
C LEU A 114 -7.33 18.64 -2.61
N GLU A 115 -6.27 18.12 -1.99
CA GLU A 115 -4.95 17.93 -2.60
C GLU A 115 -4.26 16.73 -1.95
N VAL A 116 -3.47 15.99 -2.71
CA VAL A 116 -2.58 14.95 -2.18
C VAL A 116 -1.29 14.88 -3.01
N THR A 117 -0.18 14.66 -2.32
CA THR A 117 1.10 14.29 -2.89
C THR A 117 1.52 12.95 -2.31
N ILE A 118 1.86 12.00 -3.19
CA ILE A 118 2.46 10.72 -2.81
C ILE A 118 3.90 10.73 -3.29
N LYS A 119 4.84 10.50 -2.37
CA LYS A 119 6.27 10.36 -2.68
C LYS A 119 6.73 8.96 -2.28
N GLY A 120 7.26 8.20 -3.24
CA GLY A 120 8.00 6.96 -3.00
C GLY A 120 9.51 7.21 -3.03
N ASP A 121 10.17 7.03 -1.88
CA ASP A 121 11.63 7.14 -1.73
C ASP A 121 12.23 5.73 -1.67
N PHE A 122 12.70 5.23 -2.81
CA PHE A 122 13.13 3.83 -2.97
C PHE A 122 14.57 3.63 -2.51
N SER A 123 14.85 2.50 -1.86
CA SER A 123 16.22 2.08 -1.53
C SER A 123 17.06 1.91 -2.80
N PRO A 124 18.35 2.29 -2.80
CA PRO A 124 19.18 2.20 -3.99
C PRO A 124 19.31 0.78 -4.56
N ARG A 125 19.31 0.67 -5.89
CA ARG A 125 19.62 -0.56 -6.63
C ARG A 125 20.70 -0.32 -7.68
N GLY A 126 21.74 -1.16 -7.68
CA GLY A 126 22.87 -1.00 -8.61
C GLY A 126 23.54 0.39 -8.50
N ASN A 127 23.58 0.96 -7.29
CA ASN A 127 24.02 2.33 -7.00
C ASN A 127 23.14 3.46 -7.57
N VAL A 128 21.92 3.17 -8.01
CA VAL A 128 20.94 4.17 -8.45
C VAL A 128 19.88 4.34 -7.38
N HIS A 129 19.69 5.58 -6.93
CA HIS A 129 18.62 5.99 -6.01
C HIS A 129 17.49 6.62 -6.82
N THR A 130 16.25 6.24 -6.53
CA THR A 130 15.07 6.70 -7.26
C THR A 130 14.05 7.26 -6.29
N VAL A 131 13.56 8.45 -6.62
CA VAL A 131 12.43 9.08 -5.94
C VAL A 131 11.36 9.38 -6.97
N ILE A 132 10.13 9.00 -6.66
CA ILE A 132 8.97 9.22 -7.53
C ILE A 132 7.97 10.02 -6.73
N GLU A 133 7.47 11.11 -7.31
CA GLU A 133 6.49 11.98 -6.69
C GLU A 133 5.35 12.24 -7.67
N VAL A 134 4.12 12.07 -7.21
CA VAL A 134 2.90 12.30 -7.98
C VAL A 134 1.95 13.17 -7.16
N HIS A 135 1.16 13.98 -7.84
CA HIS A 135 0.30 14.99 -7.22
C HIS A 135 -1.09 15.00 -7.84
N TYR A 136 -2.10 15.16 -6.99
CA TYR A 136 -3.48 15.41 -7.36
C TYR A 136 -3.98 16.65 -6.64
N GLN A 137 -4.78 17.45 -7.35
CA GLN A 137 -5.51 18.59 -6.81
C GLN A 137 -6.94 18.56 -7.36
N LYS A 138 -7.94 18.71 -6.48
CA LYS A 138 -9.35 18.79 -6.88
C LYS A 138 -9.59 20.09 -7.64
N ASP A 139 -10.11 19.99 -8.87
CA ASP A 139 -10.47 21.17 -9.66
C ASP A 139 -11.67 21.89 -9.04
N ALA A 140 -11.64 23.22 -9.03
CA ALA A 140 -12.66 24.05 -8.40
C ALA A 140 -14.03 24.07 -9.12
N GLU A 141 -14.18 23.39 -10.26
CA GLU A 141 -15.31 23.58 -11.18
C GLU A 141 -16.41 22.50 -11.09
N GLN A 142 -16.20 21.40 -10.35
CA GLN A 142 -17.16 20.28 -10.32
C GLN A 142 -18.35 20.43 -9.35
N GLU A 143 -18.44 21.50 -8.57
CA GLU A 143 -19.54 21.70 -7.59
C GLU A 143 -20.75 22.50 -8.15
N SER A 144 -20.72 22.94 -9.41
CA SER A 144 -21.77 23.83 -9.96
C SER A 144 -22.81 23.17 -10.88
N ASN A 145 -22.73 21.85 -11.14
CA ASN A 145 -23.52 21.19 -12.18
C ASN A 145 -24.48 20.07 -11.71
N ASP A 146 -24.74 19.94 -10.42
CA ASP A 146 -25.71 18.96 -9.89
C ASP A 146 -26.80 19.62 -9.02
N SER A 147 -27.37 20.73 -9.51
CA SER A 147 -28.59 21.38 -8.96
C SER A 147 -29.79 21.20 -9.88
#